data_AF-A0A2N3AHU3-F1
#
_entry.id   AF-A0A2N3AHU3-F1
#
_cell.length_a   1.000
_cell.length_b   1.000
_cell.length_c   1.000
_cell.angle_alpha   90.00
_cell.angle_beta   90.00
_cell.angle_gamma   90.00
#
_symmetry.space_group_name_H-M   'P 1'
#
loop_
_entity.id
_entity.type
_entity.pdbx_description
1 polymer ?
#
loop_
_entity_poly.entity_id
_entity_poly.type
_entity_poly.pdbx_seq_one_letter_code
_entity_poly.pdbx_strand_id
1 'polypeptide(L)'
;KIEEINNPGHQPAFLPNFLAERGVKYIICGGMGRRAQGLFAEKEIIPIVGVTGKVTEVIDKFVQGKLEAGESLCKPGAGKGYGLEKEECDHSGENNYLH
;
A
#
# COMPACT_ATOMS: atom_id res chain seq x y z
N LYS A 1 -0.40 13.29 -18.35
CA LYS A 1 0.33 14.16 -17.40
C LYS A 1 0.94 13.27 -16.34
N ILE A 2 2.23 13.40 -16.04
CA ILE A 2 2.91 12.67 -14.97
C ILE A 2 3.18 13.69 -13.87
N GLU A 3 2.87 13.33 -12.63
CA GLU A 3 3.17 14.14 -11.45
C GLU A 3 3.93 13.26 -10.46
N GLU A 4 5.07 13.75 -10.00
CA GLU A 4 5.91 13.07 -9.02
C GLU A 4 5.82 13.82 -7.70
N ILE A 5 5.41 13.11 -6.65
CA ILE A 5 5.20 13.67 -5.32
C ILE A 5 6.20 12.99 -4.39
N ASN A 6 7.06 13.79 -3.75
CA ASN A 6 7.96 13.26 -2.73
C ASN A 6 7.15 12.71 -1.56
N ASN A 7 7.53 11.53 -1.06
CA ASN A 7 6.90 10.94 0.10
C ASN A 7 7.10 11.86 1.32
N PRO A 8 6.03 12.44 1.91
CA PRO A 8 6.16 13.39 3.03
C PRO A 8 6.58 12.75 4.35
N GLY A 9 6.76 11.42 4.39
CA GLY A 9 7.09 10.65 5.58
C GLY A 9 5.98 9.68 5.97
N HIS A 10 6.29 8.74 6.86
CA HIS A 10 5.37 7.64 7.21
C HIS A 10 4.32 8.08 8.24
N GLN A 11 3.34 8.88 7.82
CA GLN A 11 2.19 9.21 8.65
C GLN A 11 1.03 8.23 8.39
N PRO A 12 0.59 7.46 9.41
CA PRO A 12 -0.55 6.57 9.24
C PRO A 12 -1.81 7.36 8.86
N ALA A 13 -2.60 6.83 7.93
CA ALA A 13 -3.82 7.45 7.37
C ALA A 13 -3.66 8.76 6.58
N PHE A 14 -2.46 9.36 6.50
CA PHE A 14 -2.24 10.54 5.65
C PHE A 14 -2.45 10.23 4.18
N LEU A 15 -1.76 9.21 3.67
CA LEU A 15 -1.74 8.89 2.24
C LEU A 15 -3.13 8.49 1.68
N PRO A 16 -3.95 7.67 2.36
CA PRO A 16 -5.33 7.39 1.93
C PRO A 16 -6.19 8.64 1.79
N ASN A 17 -6.14 9.55 2.79
CA ASN A 17 -6.91 10.80 2.73
C ASN A 17 -6.44 11.70 1.59
N PHE A 18 -5.13 11.91 1.49
CA PHE A 18 -4.53 12.76 0.45
C PHE A 18 -4.85 12.30 -0.97
N LEU A 19 -4.83 10.99 -1.23
CA LEU A 19 -5.18 10.43 -2.53
C LEU A 19 -6.69 10.49 -2.80
N ALA A 20 -7.52 10.30 -1.78
CA ALA A 20 -8.97 10.41 -1.90
C ALA A 20 -9.41 11.84 -2.23
N GLU A 21 -8.83 12.85 -1.59
CA GLU A 21 -9.09 14.27 -1.87
C GLU A 21 -8.72 14.65 -3.32
N ARG A 22 -7.78 13.91 -3.93
CA ARG A 22 -7.38 14.06 -5.33
C ARG A 22 -8.22 13.26 -6.31
N GLY A 23 -9.24 12.54 -5.83
CA GLY A 23 -10.12 11.71 -6.65
C GLY A 23 -9.46 10.46 -7.22
N VAL A 24 -8.40 9.96 -6.57
CA VAL A 24 -7.73 8.72 -6.99
C VAL A 24 -8.67 7.53 -6.73
N LYS A 25 -8.83 6.65 -7.72
CA LYS A 25 -9.67 5.45 -7.61
C LYS A 25 -8.87 4.15 -7.48
N TYR A 26 -7.65 4.11 -8.02
CA TYR A 26 -6.80 2.92 -8.03
C TYR A 26 -5.41 3.26 -7.52
N ILE A 27 -4.85 2.37 -6.71
CA ILE A 27 -3.45 2.46 -6.25
C ILE A 27 -2.73 1.17 -6.60
N ILE A 28 -1.60 1.27 -7.30
CA ILE A 28 -0.81 0.11 -7.73
C ILE A 28 0.50 0.07 -6.95
N CYS A 29 0.81 -1.07 -6.34
CA CYS A 29 2.02 -1.25 -5.53
C CYS A 29 2.48 -2.70 -5.47
N GLY A 30 3.75 -2.93 -5.10
CA GLY A 30 4.29 -4.27 -4.93
C GLY A 30 3.75 -4.98 -3.67
N GLY A 31 3.51 -4.23 -2.60
CA GLY A 31 2.97 -4.77 -1.36
C GLY A 31 2.24 -3.71 -0.54
N MET A 32 1.22 -4.15 0.19
CA MET A 32 0.44 -3.30 1.09
C MET A 32 0.03 -4.13 2.31
N GLY A 33 0.23 -3.58 3.51
CA GLY A 33 -0.19 -4.22 4.76
C GLY A 33 -1.72 -4.23 4.90
N ARG A 34 -2.28 -5.24 5.60
CA ARG A 34 -3.73 -5.40 5.81
C ARG A 34 -4.42 -4.15 6.36
N ARG A 35 -3.78 -3.46 7.33
CA ARG A 35 -4.30 -2.21 7.89
C ARG A 35 -4.42 -1.11 6.83
N ALA A 36 -3.41 -0.95 5.97
CA ALA A 36 -3.44 0.05 4.92
C ALA A 36 -4.50 -0.28 3.86
N GLN A 37 -4.66 -1.56 3.48
CA GLN A 37 -5.72 -1.99 2.57
C GLN A 37 -7.11 -1.60 3.09
N GLY A 38 -7.36 -1.77 4.40
CA GLY A 38 -8.59 -1.31 5.05
C GLY A 38 -8.80 0.21 4.91
N LEU A 39 -7.78 1.01 5.23
CA LEU A 39 -7.84 2.47 5.13
C LEU A 39 -8.10 2.97 3.70
N PHE A 40 -7.56 2.29 2.68
CA PHE A 40 -7.83 2.63 1.28
C PHE A 40 -9.24 2.20 0.85
N ALA A 41 -9.71 1.03 1.29
CA ALA A 41 -11.06 0.56 1.02
C ALA A 41 -12.13 1.48 1.62
N GLU A 42 -11.91 2.01 2.83
CA GLU A 42 -12.78 3.02 3.46
C GLU A 42 -12.88 4.33 2.67
N LYS A 43 -11.91 4.58 1.79
CA LYS A 43 -11.85 5.77 0.91
C LYS A 43 -12.29 5.46 -0.52
N GLU A 44 -12.87 4.28 -0.76
CA GLU A 44 -13.27 3.80 -2.10
C GLU A 44 -12.09 3.71 -3.09
N ILE A 45 -10.87 3.58 -2.57
CA ILE A 45 -9.66 3.40 -3.35
C ILE A 45 -9.38 1.91 -3.45
N ILE A 46 -9.24 1.41 -4.67
CA ILE A 46 -9.01 -0.01 -4.97
C ILE A 46 -7.51 -0.28 -5.01
N PRO A 47 -6.94 -1.03 -4.05
CA PRO A 47 -5.54 -1.40 -4.08
C PRO A 47 -5.28 -2.59 -5.02
N ILE A 48 -4.30 -2.41 -5.90
CA ILE A 48 -3.74 -3.42 -6.79
C ILE A 48 -2.34 -3.73 -6.26
N VAL A 49 -2.20 -4.88 -5.62
CA VAL A 49 -0.96 -5.33 -4.95
C VAL A 49 -0.27 -6.43 -5.74
N GLY A 50 0.99 -6.76 -5.40
CA GLY A 50 1.75 -7.81 -6.05
C GLY A 50 2.34 -7.40 -7.41
N VAL A 51 2.38 -6.10 -7.71
CA VAL A 51 2.87 -5.61 -8.99
C VAL A 51 4.33 -5.20 -8.88
N THR A 52 5.16 -5.75 -9.76
CA THR A 52 6.60 -5.43 -9.87
C THR A 52 6.97 -5.15 -11.33
N GLY A 53 7.88 -4.21 -11.56
CA GLY A 53 8.34 -3.85 -12.91
C GLY A 53 8.54 -2.35 -13.06
N LYS A 54 8.79 -1.90 -14.29
CA LYS A 54 8.89 -0.46 -14.58
C LYS A 54 7.52 0.18 -14.55
N VAL A 55 7.43 1.39 -14.00
CA VAL A 55 6.18 2.16 -13.88
C VAL A 55 5.48 2.31 -15.24
N THR A 56 6.24 2.55 -16.32
CA THR A 56 5.69 2.69 -17.67
C THR A 56 5.02 1.41 -18.17
N GLU A 57 5.63 0.25 -17.94
CA GLU A 57 5.08 -1.05 -18.34
C GLU A 57 3.84 -1.41 -17.51
N VAL A 58 3.86 -1.09 -16.22
CA VAL A 58 2.73 -1.30 -15.32
C VAL A 58 1.52 -0.47 -15.74
N ILE A 59 1.73 0.81 -16.07
CA ILE A 59 0.67 1.69 -16.57
C ILE A 59 0.11 1.17 -17.89
N ASP A 60 0.97 0.75 -18.82
CA ASP A 60 0.55 0.21 -20.11
C ASP A 60 -0.32 -1.07 -19.95
N LYS A 61 0.12 -2.01 -19.12
CA LYS A 61 -0.65 -3.22 -18.78
C LYS A 61 -1.98 -2.88 -18.09
N PHE A 62 -2.00 -1.89 -17.20
CA PHE A 62 -3.21 -1.45 -16.52
C PHE A 62 -4.25 -0.90 -17.49
N VAL A 63 -3.83 -0.01 -18.40
CA VAL A 63 -4.71 0.58 -19.42
C VAL A 63 -5.23 -0.49 -20.40
N GLN A 64 -4.43 -1.50 -20.71
CA GLN A 64 -4.84 -2.63 -21.54
C GLN A 64 -5.71 -3.68 -20.81
N GLY A 65 -5.94 -3.53 -19.50
CA GLY A 65 -6.66 -4.53 -18.69
C GLY A 65 -5.90 -5.86 -18.51
N LYS A 66 -4.58 -5.87 -18.72
CA LYS A 66 -3.69 -7.04 -18.62
C LYS A 66 -2.81 -7.02 -17.38
N LEU A 67 -3.05 -6.10 -16.46
CA LEU A 67 -2.27 -6.02 -15.23
C LEU A 67 -2.72 -7.13 -14.27
N GLU A 68 -1.83 -8.09 -14.04
CA GLU A 68 -2.04 -9.18 -13.09
C GLU A 68 -1.72 -8.66 -11.68
N ALA A 69 -2.75 -8.61 -10.83
CA ALA A 69 -2.56 -8.42 -9.40
C ALA A 69 -2.08 -9.75 -8.79
N GLY A 70 -1.13 -9.67 -7.86
CA GLY A 70 -0.58 -10.83 -7.17
C GLY A 70 -0.96 -10.85 -5.69
N GLU A 71 -0.48 -11.86 -4.97
CA GLU A 71 -0.49 -11.83 -3.52
C GLU A 71 0.38 -10.66 -3.03
N SER A 72 -0.03 -10.02 -1.92
CA SER A 72 0.78 -8.96 -1.31
C SER A 72 2.14 -9.55 -0.93
N LEU A 73 3.24 -9.00 -1.47
CA LEU A 73 4.60 -9.47 -1.19
C LEU A 73 5.05 -9.25 0.28
N CYS A 74 4.15 -8.74 1.13
CA CYS A 74 4.38 -8.60 2.57
C CYS A 74 4.36 -9.96 3.28
N LYS A 75 5.55 -10.50 3.58
CA LYS A 75 5.70 -11.62 4.50
C LYS A 75 5.41 -11.17 5.95
N PRO A 76 4.52 -11.84 6.70
CA PRO A 76 4.42 -11.61 8.14
C PRO A 76 5.78 -11.94 8.79
N GLY A 77 6.37 -10.98 9.52
CA GLY A 77 7.58 -11.21 10.32
C GLY A 77 8.93 -10.78 9.71
N ALA A 78 8.99 -10.31 8.46
CA ALA A 78 10.25 -9.88 7.83
C ALA A 78 10.79 -8.51 8.30
N GLY A 79 10.29 -7.99 9.43
CA GLY A 79 10.67 -6.70 10.02
C GLY A 79 11.44 -6.81 11.34
N LYS A 80 11.97 -7.99 11.70
CA LYS A 80 12.89 -8.13 12.83
C LYS A 80 14.31 -8.30 12.30
N GLY A 81 15.11 -7.23 12.33
CA GLY A 81 16.57 -7.41 12.34
C GLY A 81 17.43 -6.35 11.68
N TYR A 82 16.90 -5.46 10.84
CA TYR A 82 17.73 -4.41 10.22
C TYR A 82 16.92 -3.13 9.98
N GLY A 83 17.30 -2.05 10.66
CA GLY A 83 17.09 -0.68 10.17
C GLY A 83 15.96 0.11 10.83
N LEU A 84 16.39 1.10 11.63
CA LEU A 84 15.67 2.26 12.15
C LEU A 84 14.63 1.97 13.24
N GLU A 85 14.79 2.66 14.37
CA GLU A 85 13.78 2.79 15.41
C GLU A 85 12.49 3.27 14.75
N LYS A 86 11.52 2.36 14.66
CA LYS A 86 10.17 2.72 14.24
C LYS A 86 9.64 3.61 15.36
N GLU A 87 9.42 4.90 15.10
CA GLU A 87 8.61 5.74 15.99
C GLU A 87 7.38 4.93 16.40
N GLU A 88 7.26 4.69 17.69
CA GLU A 88 6.32 3.75 18.30
C GLU A 88 4.91 4.03 17.78
N CYS A 89 4.48 3.26 16.78
CA CYS A 89 3.08 3.18 16.47
C CYS A 89 2.45 2.30 17.54
N ASP A 90 1.71 2.93 18.46
CA ASP A 90 0.87 2.23 19.43
C ASP A 90 -0.11 1.34 18.66
N HIS A 91 0.25 0.07 18.59
CA HIS A 91 -0.59 -0.99 18.10
C HIS A 91 -0.80 -1.89 19.30
N SER A 92 -1.75 -1.49 20.15
CA SER A 92 -2.51 -2.38 21.02
C SER A 92 -2.96 -3.59 20.21
N GLY A 93 -2.11 -4.62 20.21
CA GLY A 93 -2.32 -5.88 19.54
C GLY A 93 -3.23 -6.75 20.35
N GLU A 94 -4.50 -6.36 20.49
CA GLU A 94 -5.55 -7.32 20.79
C GLU A 94 -5.92 -8.04 19.49
N ASN A 95 -5.53 -9.32 19.38
CA ASN A 95 -6.49 -10.43 19.32
C ASN A 95 -5.83 -11.75 18.92
N ASN A 96 -5.80 -12.66 19.90
CA ASN A 96 -6.16 -14.07 19.82
C ASN A 96 -6.18 -14.73 18.44
N TYR A 97 -5.22 -15.63 18.19
CA TYR A 97 -5.47 -16.86 17.47
C TYR A 97 -4.82 -18.02 18.23
N LEU A 98 -5.67 -18.85 18.85
CA LEU A 98 -5.31 -20.18 19.33
C LEU A 98 -4.80 -21.03 18.15
N HIS A 99 -3.64 -21.65 18.33
CA HIS A 99 -3.47 -23.10 18.20
C HIS A 99 -2.28 -23.55 19.04
#